data_AF-A0AAU2QGE5-F1
#
_entry.id   AF-A0AAU2QGE5-F1
#
_cell.length_a   1.000
_cell.length_b   1.000
_cell.length_c   1.000
_cell.angle_alpha   90.00
_cell.angle_beta   90.00
_cell.angle_gamma   90.00
#
_symmetry.space_group_name_H-M   'P 1'
#
loop_
_entity.id
_entity.type
_entity.pdbx_description
1 polymer ?
#
loop_
_entity_poly.entity_id
_entity_poly.type
_entity_poly.pdbx_seq_one_letter_code
_entity_poly.pdbx_strand_id
1 'polypeptide(L)'
;MSESSARRAPAEQSEQTSRTVDAPLTTGAVARRLGVSPTTLRSWDRRYGIGPAVRGEGRHRRWSAQDIRLLETMCRLTSSGVPPAEAARAARSDTGTPRPASQVPAPESPRSRAAGTLPLGDVRQECRGLARAAVRLDAPAVDRLLGAAVEQYGVVAAWHEVMMPTLHAVGRKWASSGDRYVEVEHLLSWHVSTALRRSTPAAAQRAEAPVAGPVVLACVPGEQHTLPLEALNAALGELGLPTRMFGAAVPGEALTAAVQRLGPTAVFLWAQARSTANLPLARHVAATRWGVKGARRQPVVMLGGPGWSGSAAREMPRPTALKDAVELLAAAGSGS
;
A
#
# COMPACT_ATOMS: atom_id res chain seq x y z
N MET A 1 39.67 -40.61 -60.59
CA MET A 1 38.84 -41.63 -59.94
C MET A 1 38.64 -41.16 -58.51
N SER A 2 37.61 -40.37 -58.21
CA SER A 2 36.18 -40.70 -58.23
C SER A 2 35.80 -41.73 -57.17
N GLU A 3 34.84 -41.28 -56.34
CA GLU A 3 33.84 -42.00 -55.53
C GLU A 3 33.97 -41.76 -54.01
N SER A 4 33.06 -40.99 -53.40
CA SER A 4 31.62 -41.24 -53.13
C SER A 4 31.48 -41.70 -51.67
N SER A 5 31.13 -40.79 -50.76
CA SER A 5 29.76 -40.60 -50.24
C SER A 5 29.39 -41.58 -49.13
N ALA A 6 29.44 -41.08 -47.89
CA ALA A 6 28.50 -41.44 -46.83
C ALA A 6 28.43 -40.28 -45.83
N ARG A 7 27.50 -39.35 -46.08
CA ARG A 7 27.06 -38.33 -45.13
C ARG A 7 26.47 -39.03 -43.91
N ARG A 8 27.06 -38.83 -42.73
CA ARG A 8 26.44 -39.07 -41.43
C ARG A 8 26.19 -37.70 -40.80
N ALA A 9 24.91 -37.33 -40.71
CA ALA A 9 24.50 -36.12 -40.01
C ALA A 9 24.66 -36.31 -38.49
N PRO A 10 25.10 -35.28 -37.75
CA PRO A 10 24.61 -35.03 -36.42
C PRO A 10 23.54 -33.95 -36.50
N ALA A 11 22.29 -34.37 -36.31
CA ALA A 11 21.29 -33.49 -35.76
C ALA A 11 21.73 -33.15 -34.34
N GLU A 12 21.87 -31.86 -34.04
CA GLU A 12 21.62 -31.26 -32.73
C GLU A 12 21.77 -29.75 -32.93
N GLN A 13 20.72 -29.19 -33.53
CA GLN A 13 20.46 -27.77 -33.48
C GLN A 13 20.21 -27.41 -32.01
N SER A 14 21.18 -26.74 -31.42
CA SER A 14 21.04 -25.56 -30.56
C SER A 14 19.63 -25.26 -30.03
N GLU A 15 19.11 -26.08 -29.11
CA GLU A 15 18.12 -25.65 -28.12
C GLU A 15 18.83 -25.46 -26.78
N GLN A 16 19.70 -24.47 -26.74
CA GLN A 16 20.13 -23.83 -25.51
C GLN A 16 18.98 -22.94 -25.02
N THR A 17 17.84 -23.56 -24.64
CA THR A 17 16.81 -22.85 -23.91
C THR A 17 17.39 -22.53 -22.54
N SER A 18 17.82 -21.28 -22.40
CA SER A 18 18.20 -20.64 -21.15
C SER A 18 17.18 -20.95 -20.04
N ARG A 19 17.39 -22.04 -19.30
CA ARG A 19 16.79 -22.24 -17.99
C ARG A 19 17.58 -21.38 -17.01
N THR A 20 17.22 -20.10 -16.95
CA THR A 20 17.57 -19.24 -15.82
C THR A 20 16.98 -19.90 -14.58
N VAL A 21 17.83 -20.53 -13.77
CA VAL A 21 17.43 -21.06 -12.47
C VAL A 21 17.17 -19.84 -11.59
N ASP A 22 15.91 -19.41 -11.52
CA ASP A 22 15.48 -18.29 -10.69
C ASP A 22 15.80 -18.61 -9.22
N ALA A 23 16.82 -17.91 -8.68
CA ALA A 23 17.26 -18.08 -7.31
C ALA A 23 16.09 -17.77 -6.34
N PRO A 24 15.92 -18.55 -5.27
CA PRO A 24 14.78 -18.39 -4.39
C PRO A 24 14.79 -17.03 -3.68
N LEU A 25 13.67 -16.29 -3.78
CA LEU A 25 13.55 -14.90 -3.37
C LEU A 25 13.21 -14.76 -1.87
N THR A 26 13.66 -13.68 -1.24
CA THR A 26 13.30 -13.36 0.15
C THR A 26 11.87 -12.85 0.24
N THR A 27 11.19 -13.02 1.38
CA THR A 27 9.82 -12.51 1.60
C THR A 27 9.67 -11.01 1.29
N GLY A 28 10.71 -10.21 1.58
CA GLY A 28 10.70 -8.77 1.27
C GLY A 28 10.82 -8.47 -0.23
N ALA A 29 11.53 -9.29 -0.99
CA ALA A 29 11.62 -9.18 -2.45
C ALA A 29 10.30 -9.61 -3.11
N VAL A 30 9.69 -10.69 -2.62
CA VAL A 30 8.39 -11.19 -3.10
C VAL A 30 7.26 -10.19 -2.81
N ALA A 31 7.21 -9.64 -1.60
CA ALA A 31 6.25 -8.60 -1.22
C ALA A 31 6.30 -7.38 -2.16
N ARG A 32 7.51 -6.92 -2.46
CA ARG A 32 7.75 -5.77 -3.35
C ARG A 32 7.37 -6.08 -4.80
N ARG A 33 7.69 -7.29 -5.28
CA ARG A 33 7.36 -7.75 -6.63
C ARG A 33 5.85 -7.86 -6.84
N LEU A 34 5.11 -8.29 -5.81
CA LEU A 34 3.67 -8.50 -5.87
C LEU A 34 2.83 -7.28 -5.44
N GLY A 35 3.47 -6.20 -4.98
CA GLY A 35 2.78 -5.01 -4.47
C GLY A 35 1.97 -5.27 -3.19
N VAL A 36 2.30 -6.31 -2.43
CA VAL A 36 1.60 -6.70 -1.17
C VAL A 36 2.52 -6.54 0.03
N SER A 37 1.97 -6.39 1.22
CA SER A 37 2.80 -6.30 2.43
C SER A 37 3.42 -7.66 2.80
N PRO A 38 4.64 -7.70 3.38
CA PRO A 38 5.20 -8.92 3.95
C PRO A 38 4.30 -9.56 5.02
N THR A 39 3.46 -8.75 5.69
CA THR A 39 2.47 -9.21 6.67
C THR A 39 1.32 -9.96 6.01
N THR A 40 0.89 -9.53 4.83
CA THR A 40 -0.10 -10.23 3.99
C THR A 40 0.42 -11.62 3.60
N LEU A 41 1.68 -11.70 3.15
CA LEU A 41 2.33 -12.98 2.82
C LEU A 41 2.45 -13.91 4.03
N ARG A 42 2.80 -13.38 5.21
CA ARG A 42 2.85 -14.17 6.46
C ARG A 42 1.47 -14.64 6.90
N SER A 43 0.43 -13.83 6.68
CA SER A 43 -0.95 -14.20 6.98
C SER A 43 -1.44 -15.32 6.05
N TRP A 44 -1.10 -15.26 4.76
CA TRP A 44 -1.45 -16.28 3.78
C TRP A 44 -0.75 -17.61 4.01
N ASP A 45 0.53 -17.59 4.40
CA ASP A 45 1.26 -18.79 4.87
C ASP A 45 0.57 -19.41 6.08
N ARG A 46 0.26 -18.60 7.10
CA ARG A 46 -0.31 -19.12 8.36
C ARG A 46 -1.76 -19.59 8.24
N ARG A 47 -2.61 -18.86 7.50
CA ARG A 47 -4.07 -19.11 7.44
C ARG A 47 -4.48 -20.00 6.29
N TYR A 48 -3.76 -19.95 5.18
CA TYR A 48 -4.12 -20.70 3.98
C TYR A 48 -3.06 -21.70 3.58
N GLY A 49 -1.93 -21.79 4.31
CA GLY A 49 -0.81 -22.68 4.01
C GLY A 49 -0.01 -22.27 2.77
N ILE A 50 -0.20 -21.06 2.24
CA ILE A 50 0.47 -20.56 1.02
C ILE A 50 1.82 -19.97 1.45
N GLY A 51 2.74 -20.87 1.78
CA GLY A 51 4.08 -20.55 2.22
C GLY A 51 5.12 -21.26 1.36
N PRO A 52 6.40 -20.86 1.49
CA PRO A 52 7.48 -21.47 0.73
C PRO A 52 7.58 -22.98 1.02
N ALA A 53 7.61 -23.79 -0.05
CA ALA A 53 7.64 -25.25 0.06
C ALA A 53 8.88 -25.80 0.80
N VAL A 54 10.00 -25.05 0.80
CA VAL A 54 11.25 -25.45 1.46
C VAL A 54 11.57 -24.52 2.63
N ARG A 55 11.40 -25.03 3.85
CA ARG A 55 11.94 -24.40 5.07
C ARG A 55 13.39 -24.85 5.23
N GLY A 56 14.32 -24.24 4.48
CA GLY A 56 15.75 -24.47 4.72
C GLY A 56 16.12 -24.06 6.15
N GLU A 57 17.12 -24.72 6.74
CA GLU A 57 17.57 -24.60 8.15
C GLU A 57 18.12 -23.21 8.57
N GLY A 58 17.68 -22.12 7.95
CA GLY A 58 18.09 -20.75 8.23
C GLY A 58 16.93 -19.84 8.64
N ARG A 59 17.24 -18.76 9.38
CA ARG A 59 16.28 -17.76 9.93
C ARG A 59 15.45 -16.98 8.89
N HIS A 60 15.64 -17.22 7.59
CA HIS A 60 15.02 -16.42 6.51
C HIS A 60 14.29 -17.30 5.49
N ARG A 61 12.98 -17.05 5.33
CA ARG A 61 12.10 -17.74 4.39
C ARG A 61 12.49 -17.43 2.94
N ARG A 62 12.67 -18.49 2.14
CA ARG A 62 13.09 -18.44 0.74
C ARG A 62 11.96 -19.00 -0.14
N TRP A 63 11.45 -18.19 -1.05
CA TRP A 63 10.32 -18.51 -1.93
C TRP A 63 10.82 -19.01 -3.28
N SER A 64 10.35 -20.18 -3.71
CA SER A 64 10.66 -20.73 -5.02
C SER A 64 9.85 -20.04 -6.12
N ALA A 65 10.26 -20.20 -7.38
CA ALA A 65 9.50 -19.72 -8.53
C ALA A 65 8.06 -20.29 -8.57
N GLN A 66 7.85 -21.50 -8.06
CA GLN A 66 6.52 -22.12 -7.97
C GLN A 66 5.64 -21.43 -6.92
N ASP A 67 6.20 -21.09 -5.75
CA ASP A 67 5.47 -20.37 -4.72
C ASP A 67 5.06 -18.97 -5.21
N ILE A 68 5.94 -18.33 -6.00
CA ILE A 68 5.66 -17.01 -6.60
C ILE A 68 4.52 -17.10 -7.60
N ARG A 69 4.48 -18.11 -8.48
CA ARG A 69 3.34 -18.30 -9.42
C ARG A 69 2.02 -18.54 -8.69
N LEU A 70 2.06 -19.24 -7.56
CA LEU A 70 0.89 -19.47 -6.72
C LEU A 70 0.41 -18.16 -6.07
N LEU A 71 1.35 -17.34 -5.59
CA LEU A 71 1.05 -16.00 -5.07
C LEU A 71 0.54 -15.04 -6.15
N GLU A 72 1.12 -15.05 -7.36
CA GLU A 72 0.64 -14.25 -8.50
C GLU A 72 -0.78 -14.65 -8.91
N THR A 73 -1.09 -15.95 -8.86
CA THR A 73 -2.45 -16.47 -9.11
C THR A 73 -3.41 -16.09 -7.99
N MET A 74 -2.96 -16.14 -6.74
CA MET A 74 -3.74 -15.67 -5.60
C MET A 74 -4.03 -14.16 -5.71
N CYS A 75 -3.03 -13.34 -6.05
CA CYS A 75 -3.19 -11.92 -6.29
C CYS A 75 -4.14 -11.65 -7.47
N ARG A 76 -4.04 -12.40 -8.57
CA ARG A 76 -4.92 -12.27 -9.73
C ARG A 76 -6.37 -12.60 -9.38
N LEU A 77 -6.60 -13.74 -8.72
CA LEU A 77 -7.93 -14.22 -8.33
C LEU A 77 -8.58 -13.28 -7.30
N THR A 78 -7.80 -12.81 -6.33
CA THR A 78 -8.29 -11.82 -5.36
C THR A 78 -8.59 -10.47 -6.00
N SER A 79 -7.77 -10.03 -6.96
CA SER A 79 -8.02 -8.80 -7.73
C SER A 79 -9.21 -8.92 -8.68
N SER A 80 -9.57 -10.13 -9.10
CA SER A 80 -10.78 -10.42 -9.89
C SER A 80 -12.03 -10.70 -9.03
N GLY A 81 -11.95 -10.48 -7.72
CA GLY A 81 -13.10 -10.57 -6.81
C GLY A 81 -13.34 -11.95 -6.17
N VAL A 82 -12.41 -12.90 -6.31
CA VAL A 82 -12.50 -14.21 -5.63
C VAL A 82 -12.02 -14.07 -4.18
N PRO A 83 -12.80 -14.51 -3.17
CA PRO A 83 -12.41 -14.43 -1.77
C PRO A 83 -11.05 -15.10 -1.50
N PRO A 84 -10.17 -14.57 -0.62
CA PRO A 84 -8.82 -15.11 -0.42
C PRO A 84 -8.74 -16.59 -0.07
N ALA A 85 -9.72 -17.14 0.65
CA ALA A 85 -9.79 -18.57 0.96
C ALA A 85 -10.13 -19.44 -0.27
N GLU A 86 -10.97 -18.92 -1.16
CA GLU A 86 -11.34 -19.58 -2.42
C GLU A 86 -10.26 -19.38 -3.48
N ALA A 87 -9.66 -18.19 -3.56
CA ALA A 87 -8.48 -17.91 -4.36
C ALA A 87 -7.29 -18.76 -3.91
N ALA A 88 -7.12 -19.00 -2.61
CA ALA A 88 -6.11 -19.90 -2.09
C ALA A 88 -6.38 -21.36 -2.48
N ARG A 89 -7.65 -21.78 -2.45
CA ARG A 89 -8.06 -23.14 -2.87
C ARG A 89 -7.88 -23.33 -4.38
N ALA A 90 -8.30 -22.36 -5.18
CA ALA A 90 -8.14 -22.33 -6.62
C ALA A 90 -6.66 -22.24 -7.03
N ALA A 91 -5.85 -21.39 -6.39
CA ALA A 91 -4.41 -21.29 -6.65
C ALA A 91 -3.63 -22.57 -6.28
N ARG A 92 -4.11 -23.35 -5.30
CA ARG A 92 -3.58 -24.70 -5.00
C ARG A 92 -4.01 -25.76 -6.01
N SER A 93 -5.19 -25.59 -6.59
CA SER A 93 -5.80 -26.57 -7.52
C SER A 93 -5.40 -26.31 -8.97
N ASP A 94 -4.92 -25.09 -9.26
CA ASP A 94 -4.50 -24.67 -10.60
C ASP A 94 -3.02 -25.01 -10.84
N THR A 95 -2.79 -26.29 -11.12
CA THR A 95 -1.67 -26.75 -11.95
C THR A 95 -2.08 -26.89 -13.42
N GLY A 96 -3.12 -26.18 -13.90
CA GLY A 96 -3.52 -26.31 -15.29
C GLY A 96 -4.79 -25.59 -15.73
N THR A 97 -4.57 -24.55 -16.55
CA THR A 97 -5.38 -24.07 -17.70
C THR A 97 -6.51 -23.06 -17.41
N PRO A 98 -6.49 -21.88 -18.07
CA PRO A 98 -7.50 -20.83 -17.88
C PRO A 98 -8.75 -21.03 -18.77
N ARG A 99 -9.93 -20.61 -18.26
CA ARG A 99 -11.19 -20.50 -19.04
C ARG A 99 -11.74 -19.07 -18.97
N PRO A 100 -12.20 -18.47 -20.10
CA PRO A 100 -12.48 -17.03 -20.16
C PRO A 100 -13.86 -16.62 -19.63
N ALA A 101 -13.92 -15.36 -19.21
CA ALA A 101 -15.09 -14.64 -18.70
C ALA A 101 -16.03 -14.20 -19.83
N SER A 102 -17.33 -14.09 -19.52
CA SER A 102 -18.35 -13.52 -20.41
C SER A 102 -18.85 -12.18 -19.85
N GLN A 103 -18.83 -11.17 -20.71
CA GLN A 103 -19.24 -9.78 -20.48
C GLN A 103 -20.74 -9.59 -20.73
N VAL A 104 -21.37 -8.66 -20.01
CA VAL A 104 -22.61 -7.97 -20.43
C VAL A 104 -22.62 -6.50 -19.93
N PRO A 105 -23.31 -5.57 -20.63
CA PRO A 105 -22.83 -4.20 -20.87
C PRO A 105 -23.43 -3.10 -19.95
N ALA A 106 -22.77 -1.93 -19.99
CA ALA A 106 -23.13 -0.69 -19.31
C ALA A 106 -24.18 0.15 -20.07
N PRO A 107 -24.83 1.13 -19.40
CA PRO A 107 -25.35 2.31 -20.08
C PRO A 107 -24.68 3.62 -19.61
N GLU A 108 -24.61 4.56 -20.56
CA GLU A 108 -23.92 5.86 -20.53
C GLU A 108 -24.70 7.00 -19.83
N SER A 109 -23.96 8.05 -19.48
CA SER A 109 -24.29 9.28 -18.72
C SER A 109 -25.26 10.27 -19.40
N PRO A 110 -25.71 11.36 -18.72
CA PRO A 110 -25.02 12.65 -18.93
C PRO A 110 -25.00 13.71 -17.78
N ARG A 111 -23.86 14.46 -17.75
CA ARG A 111 -23.66 15.93 -17.56
C ARG A 111 -23.70 16.63 -16.17
N SER A 112 -22.50 17.13 -15.81
CA SER A 112 -22.09 18.48 -15.33
C SER A 112 -22.94 19.29 -14.32
N ARG A 113 -22.33 19.66 -13.18
CA ARG A 113 -22.31 21.04 -12.65
C ARG A 113 -21.26 21.24 -11.54
N ALA A 114 -20.91 22.52 -11.37
CA ALA A 114 -19.74 23.12 -10.72
C ALA A 114 -19.54 22.86 -9.22
N ALA A 115 -18.31 23.16 -8.79
CA ALA A 115 -17.82 23.20 -7.42
C ALA A 115 -18.70 24.04 -6.48
N GLY A 116 -19.02 23.49 -5.31
CA GLY A 116 -19.68 24.20 -4.22
C GLY A 116 -20.39 23.24 -3.25
N THR A 117 -19.84 23.10 -2.05
CA THR A 117 -20.46 22.58 -0.81
C THR A 117 -21.42 21.38 -0.93
N LEU A 118 -20.91 20.21 -0.54
CA LEU A 118 -21.66 18.95 -0.40
C LEU A 118 -22.94 19.09 0.43
N PRO A 119 -24.08 18.52 -0.02
CA PRO A 119 -25.23 18.26 0.83
C PRO A 119 -24.87 17.12 1.80
N LEU A 120 -24.93 17.38 3.10
CA LEU A 120 -24.69 16.41 4.20
C LEU A 120 -25.55 15.13 4.14
N GLY A 121 -26.55 15.07 3.25
CA GLY A 121 -27.39 13.90 2.99
C GLY A 121 -26.72 12.82 2.13
N ASP A 122 -25.92 13.23 1.15
CA ASP A 122 -25.35 12.32 0.13
C ASP A 122 -24.17 11.51 0.71
N VAL A 123 -23.31 12.16 1.49
CA VAL A 123 -22.19 11.52 2.21
C VAL A 123 -22.67 10.34 3.08
N ARG A 124 -23.80 10.52 3.78
CA ARG A 124 -24.40 9.46 4.60
C ARG A 124 -24.90 8.30 3.74
N GLN A 125 -25.37 8.57 2.52
CA GLN A 125 -25.82 7.54 1.60
C GLN A 125 -24.65 6.73 1.05
N GLU A 126 -23.55 7.37 0.68
CA GLU A 126 -22.34 6.70 0.20
C GLU A 126 -21.70 5.83 1.26
N CYS A 127 -21.55 6.33 2.49
CA CYS A 127 -21.11 5.53 3.62
C CYS A 127 -21.97 4.28 3.82
N ARG A 128 -23.30 4.43 3.75
CA ARG A 128 -24.23 3.30 3.88
C ARG A 128 -24.11 2.33 2.71
N GLY A 129 -23.98 2.84 1.49
CA GLY A 129 -23.80 2.04 0.27
C GLY A 129 -22.52 1.21 0.34
N LEU A 130 -21.41 1.84 0.70
CA LEU A 130 -20.11 1.22 0.86
C LEU A 130 -20.11 0.18 1.98
N ALA A 131 -20.66 0.52 3.15
CA ALA A 131 -20.78 -0.42 4.26
C ALA A 131 -21.64 -1.64 3.88
N ARG A 132 -22.75 -1.45 3.17
CA ARG A 132 -23.60 -2.54 2.68
C ARG A 132 -22.88 -3.41 1.66
N ALA A 133 -22.15 -2.81 0.72
CA ALA A 133 -21.36 -3.55 -0.27
C ALA A 133 -20.27 -4.38 0.42
N ALA A 134 -19.55 -3.80 1.38
CA ALA A 134 -18.53 -4.49 2.16
C ALA A 134 -19.10 -5.65 2.98
N VAL A 135 -20.25 -5.47 3.65
CA VAL A 135 -20.93 -6.54 4.42
C VAL A 135 -21.39 -7.68 3.52
N ARG A 136 -21.78 -7.40 2.27
CA ARG A 136 -22.11 -8.44 1.28
C ARG A 136 -20.87 -9.04 0.60
N LEU A 137 -19.67 -8.59 0.95
CA LEU A 137 -18.41 -8.96 0.28
C LEU A 137 -18.42 -8.69 -1.24
N ASP A 138 -19.15 -7.66 -1.66
CA ASP A 138 -19.26 -7.25 -3.05
C ASP A 138 -18.06 -6.37 -3.43
N ALA A 139 -16.91 -7.02 -3.64
CA ALA A 139 -15.64 -6.38 -3.98
C ALA A 139 -15.75 -5.43 -5.20
N PRO A 140 -16.41 -5.80 -6.32
CA PRO A 140 -16.61 -4.88 -7.44
C PRO A 140 -17.42 -3.64 -7.07
N ALA A 141 -18.49 -3.78 -6.30
CA ALA A 141 -19.25 -2.61 -5.84
C ALA A 141 -18.43 -1.73 -4.90
N VAL A 142 -17.64 -2.31 -3.99
CA VAL A 142 -16.73 -1.56 -3.11
C VAL A 142 -15.72 -0.77 -3.93
N ASP A 143 -15.06 -1.39 -4.91
CA ASP A 143 -14.08 -0.72 -5.78
C ASP A 143 -14.70 0.45 -6.56
N ARG A 144 -15.87 0.23 -7.18
CA ARG A 144 -16.60 1.29 -7.89
C ARG A 144 -17.00 2.45 -6.99
N LEU A 145 -17.54 2.16 -5.80
CA LEU A 145 -17.99 3.20 -4.87
C LEU A 145 -16.82 4.02 -4.33
N LEU A 146 -15.68 3.40 -4.05
CA LEU A 146 -14.47 4.12 -3.63
C LEU A 146 -13.89 4.96 -4.77
N GLY A 147 -13.84 4.42 -5.99
CA GLY A 147 -13.40 5.16 -7.17
C GLY A 147 -14.27 6.39 -7.43
N ALA A 148 -15.60 6.21 -7.42
CA ALA A 148 -16.56 7.31 -7.60
C ALA A 148 -16.42 8.39 -6.52
N ALA A 149 -16.24 8.00 -5.25
CA ALA A 149 -16.04 8.96 -4.17
C ALA A 149 -14.76 9.80 -4.36
N VAL A 150 -13.66 9.17 -4.77
CA VAL A 150 -12.41 9.88 -5.05
C VAL A 150 -12.56 10.81 -6.27
N GLU A 151 -13.16 10.32 -7.35
CA GLU A 151 -13.35 11.10 -8.57
C GLU A 151 -14.26 12.33 -8.33
N GLN A 152 -15.31 12.14 -7.55
CA GLN A 152 -16.29 13.19 -7.29
C GLN A 152 -15.83 14.22 -6.26
N TYR A 153 -15.08 13.81 -5.23
CA TYR A 153 -14.77 14.68 -4.08
C TYR A 153 -13.27 14.96 -3.89
N GLY A 154 -12.40 14.27 -4.60
CA GLY A 154 -10.97 14.25 -4.34
C GLY A 154 -10.60 13.41 -3.11
N VAL A 155 -9.31 13.10 -2.96
CA VAL A 155 -8.82 12.18 -1.92
C VAL A 155 -9.16 12.65 -0.51
N VAL A 156 -8.95 13.94 -0.20
CA VAL A 156 -9.10 14.46 1.17
C VAL A 156 -10.54 14.36 1.67
N ALA A 157 -11.51 14.72 0.84
CA ALA A 157 -12.93 14.65 1.20
C ALA A 157 -13.42 13.19 1.19
N ALA A 158 -13.08 12.40 0.17
CA ALA A 158 -13.44 10.98 0.12
C ALA A 158 -12.92 10.20 1.34
N TRP A 159 -11.70 10.52 1.81
CA TRP A 159 -11.13 9.92 3.00
C TRP A 159 -11.94 10.25 4.27
N HIS A 160 -12.19 11.54 4.56
CA HIS A 160 -12.84 11.97 5.80
C HIS A 160 -14.33 11.69 5.84
N GLU A 161 -15.00 11.84 4.70
CA GLU A 161 -16.46 11.82 4.63
C GLU A 161 -16.99 10.42 4.31
N VAL A 162 -16.20 9.56 3.63
CA VAL A 162 -16.67 8.24 3.17
C VAL A 162 -15.84 7.09 3.75
N MET A 163 -14.52 7.06 3.47
CA MET A 163 -13.68 5.90 3.78
C MET A 163 -13.50 5.71 5.29
N MET A 164 -13.04 6.75 6.00
CA MET A 164 -12.78 6.69 7.45
C MET A 164 -14.06 6.43 8.26
N PRO A 165 -15.20 7.09 8.01
CA PRO A 165 -16.45 6.80 8.71
C PRO A 165 -16.92 5.36 8.48
N THR A 166 -16.75 4.82 7.26
CA THR A 166 -17.13 3.44 6.94
C THR A 166 -16.21 2.43 7.63
N LEU A 167 -14.90 2.64 7.61
CA LEU A 167 -13.92 1.82 8.34
C LEU A 167 -14.24 1.79 9.84
N HIS A 168 -14.54 2.94 10.44
CA HIS A 168 -14.93 3.02 11.84
C HIS A 168 -16.27 2.33 12.12
N ALA A 169 -17.25 2.43 11.22
CA ALA A 169 -18.54 1.78 11.38
C ALA A 169 -18.42 0.24 11.35
N VAL A 170 -17.60 -0.29 10.43
CA VAL A 170 -17.30 -1.74 10.35
C VAL A 170 -16.50 -2.18 11.58
N GLY A 171 -15.47 -1.43 11.99
CA GLY A 171 -14.64 -1.76 13.16
C GLY A 171 -15.41 -1.71 14.48
N ARG A 172 -16.36 -0.79 14.66
CA ARG A 172 -17.22 -0.76 15.88
C ARG A 172 -18.16 -1.97 15.96
N LYS A 173 -18.70 -2.43 14.83
CA LYS A 173 -19.56 -3.64 14.79
C LYS A 173 -18.77 -4.91 15.13
N TRP A 174 -17.48 -4.95 14.81
CA TRP A 174 -16.57 -6.03 15.23
C TRP A 174 -16.38 -6.06 16.75
N ALA A 175 -16.09 -4.90 17.36
CA ALA A 175 -15.89 -4.79 18.82
C ALA A 175 -17.07 -5.32 19.65
N SER A 176 -18.29 -5.26 19.11
CA SER A 176 -19.50 -5.77 19.77
C SER A 176 -19.89 -7.21 19.39
N SER A 177 -19.30 -7.80 18.34
CA SER A 177 -19.80 -9.07 17.74
C SER A 177 -18.79 -10.22 17.69
N GLY A 178 -17.56 -10.03 18.19
CA GLY A 178 -16.49 -11.03 18.12
C GLY A 178 -15.85 -11.14 16.73
N ASP A 179 -15.24 -12.29 16.38
CA ASP A 179 -14.54 -12.54 15.09
C ASP A 179 -15.42 -12.52 13.83
N ARG A 180 -16.73 -12.28 13.97
CA ARG A 180 -17.61 -12.03 12.83
C ARG A 180 -17.22 -10.68 12.21
N TYR A 181 -17.05 -10.59 10.88
CA TYR A 181 -16.67 -9.39 10.11
C TYR A 181 -15.18 -9.12 9.88
N VAL A 182 -14.27 -10.00 10.29
CA VAL A 182 -12.82 -9.85 9.98
C VAL A 182 -12.60 -9.84 8.46
N GLU A 183 -13.35 -10.67 7.73
CA GLU A 183 -13.36 -10.70 6.26
C GLU A 183 -13.82 -9.38 5.64
N VAL A 184 -14.78 -8.69 6.27
CA VAL A 184 -15.31 -7.40 5.80
C VAL A 184 -14.31 -6.28 6.06
N GLU A 185 -13.66 -6.26 7.22
CA GLU A 185 -12.60 -5.30 7.53
C GLU A 185 -11.43 -5.45 6.56
N HIS A 186 -11.00 -6.68 6.29
CA HIS A 186 -9.92 -6.96 5.34
C HIS A 186 -10.28 -6.54 3.92
N LEU A 187 -11.47 -6.90 3.43
CA LEU A 187 -11.93 -6.50 2.10
C LEU A 187 -12.00 -4.98 1.99
N LEU A 188 -12.63 -4.31 2.94
CA LEU A 188 -12.77 -2.85 2.92
C LEU A 188 -11.41 -2.16 2.96
N SER A 189 -10.54 -2.55 3.89
CA SER A 189 -9.20 -1.96 4.03
C SER A 189 -8.36 -2.17 2.77
N TRP A 190 -8.44 -3.36 2.16
CA TRP A 190 -7.75 -3.67 0.91
C TRP A 190 -8.19 -2.75 -0.25
N HIS A 191 -9.50 -2.58 -0.42
CA HIS A 191 -10.02 -1.75 -1.50
C HIS A 191 -9.80 -0.25 -1.25
N VAL A 192 -9.91 0.23 0.00
CA VAL A 192 -9.53 1.61 0.35
C VAL A 192 -8.06 1.86 0.00
N SER A 193 -7.18 0.96 0.42
CA SER A 193 -5.75 1.00 0.11
C SER A 193 -5.47 1.02 -1.40
N THR A 194 -6.25 0.25 -2.17
CA THR A 194 -6.13 0.19 -3.63
C THR A 194 -6.60 1.48 -4.29
N ALA A 195 -7.73 2.05 -3.86
CA ALA A 195 -8.25 3.32 -4.38
C ALA A 195 -7.24 4.45 -4.14
N LEU A 196 -6.70 4.58 -2.92
CA LEU A 196 -5.71 5.60 -2.56
C LEU A 196 -4.42 5.48 -3.38
N ARG A 197 -3.93 4.25 -3.60
CA ARG A 197 -2.74 4.02 -4.43
C ARG A 197 -2.97 4.40 -5.89
N ARG A 198 -4.15 4.14 -6.46
CA ARG A 198 -4.50 4.56 -7.83
C ARG A 198 -4.52 6.08 -7.97
N SER A 199 -4.90 6.79 -6.92
CA SER A 199 -4.88 8.26 -6.86
C SER A 199 -3.50 8.86 -6.60
N THR A 200 -2.48 8.04 -6.34
CA THR A 200 -1.11 8.53 -6.22
C THR A 200 -0.47 8.49 -7.61
N PRO A 201 -0.22 9.64 -8.27
CA PRO A 201 0.42 9.64 -9.57
C PRO A 201 1.79 8.97 -9.46
N ALA A 202 2.13 8.12 -10.43
CA ALA A 202 3.52 7.71 -10.60
C ALA A 202 4.33 9.01 -10.68
N ALA A 203 5.36 9.16 -9.85
CA ALA A 203 6.21 10.33 -9.87
C ALA A 203 6.74 10.46 -11.31
N ALA A 204 6.08 11.32 -12.11
CA ALA A 204 6.57 11.69 -13.41
C ALA A 204 8.00 12.12 -13.14
N GLN A 205 8.94 11.52 -13.88
CA GLN A 205 10.35 11.85 -13.80
C GLN A 205 10.44 13.35 -14.15
N ARG A 206 10.29 14.23 -13.15
CA ARG A 206 10.58 15.64 -13.31
C ARG A 206 12.06 15.63 -13.67
N ALA A 207 12.33 16.09 -14.89
CA ALA A 207 13.66 16.11 -15.50
C ALA A 207 14.68 16.94 -14.69
N GLU A 208 14.21 17.68 -13.68
CA GLU A 208 15.03 18.38 -12.71
C GLU A 208 14.68 17.87 -11.31
N ALA A 209 15.68 17.31 -10.62
CA ALA A 209 15.55 16.95 -9.22
C ALA A 209 15.19 18.21 -8.42
N PRO A 210 14.10 18.21 -7.62
CA PRO A 210 13.82 19.33 -6.73
C PRO A 210 15.03 19.60 -5.83
N VAL A 211 15.41 20.88 -5.66
CA VAL A 211 16.47 21.30 -4.72
C VAL A 211 16.14 20.91 -3.27
N ALA A 212 14.84 20.68 -3.00
CA ALA A 212 14.30 20.25 -1.72
C ALA A 212 14.06 18.73 -1.66
N GLY A 213 14.48 18.09 -0.56
CA GLY A 213 14.29 16.65 -0.35
C GLY A 213 12.81 16.24 -0.20
N PRO A 214 12.49 14.94 -0.37
CA PRO A 214 11.12 14.45 -0.31
C PRO A 214 10.51 14.53 1.10
N VAL A 215 9.19 14.40 1.18
CA VAL A 215 8.49 14.10 2.43
C VAL A 215 8.53 12.59 2.69
N VAL A 216 9.04 12.17 3.85
CA VAL A 216 9.04 10.77 4.26
C VAL A 216 7.79 10.46 5.08
N LEU A 217 7.09 9.38 4.74
CA LEU A 217 5.88 8.92 5.43
C LEU A 217 6.13 7.53 6.02
N ALA A 218 6.04 7.38 7.34
CA ALA A 218 6.34 6.12 8.01
C ALA A 218 5.45 5.88 9.24
N CYS A 219 5.02 4.63 9.43
CA CYS A 219 4.50 4.19 10.71
C CYS A 219 5.66 3.91 11.66
N VAL A 220 5.50 4.27 12.93
CA VAL A 220 6.46 3.94 13.99
C VAL A 220 6.63 2.43 14.18
N PRO A 221 7.70 1.95 14.85
CA PRO A 221 7.88 0.53 15.13
C PRO A 221 6.64 -0.09 15.78
N GLY A 222 6.24 -1.27 15.29
CA GLY A 222 5.06 -2.00 15.78
C GLY A 222 3.71 -1.51 15.23
N GLU A 223 3.65 -0.32 14.61
CA GLU A 223 2.41 0.24 14.06
C GLU A 223 2.08 -0.36 12.68
N GLN A 224 0.86 -0.88 12.51
CA GLN A 224 0.41 -1.56 11.28
C GLN A 224 -0.66 -0.76 10.50
N HIS A 225 -1.24 0.29 11.08
CA HIS A 225 -2.34 1.04 10.45
C HIS A 225 -1.78 2.03 9.41
N THR A 226 -1.70 1.61 8.14
CA THR A 226 -1.11 2.41 7.05
C THR A 226 -2.09 3.28 6.28
N LEU A 227 -3.40 2.98 6.30
CA LEU A 227 -4.39 3.69 5.48
C LEU A 227 -4.35 5.23 5.66
N PRO A 228 -4.18 5.78 6.87
CA PRO A 228 -4.05 7.24 7.04
C PRO A 228 -2.82 7.82 6.34
N LEU A 229 -1.70 7.08 6.32
CA LEU A 229 -0.50 7.48 5.57
C LEU A 229 -0.71 7.35 4.06
N GLU A 230 -1.46 6.35 3.61
CA GLU A 230 -1.78 6.18 2.18
C GLU A 230 -2.67 7.31 1.69
N ALA A 231 -3.64 7.76 2.51
CA ALA A 231 -4.48 8.91 2.21
C ALA A 231 -3.65 10.20 2.15
N LEU A 232 -2.71 10.38 3.09
CA LEU A 232 -1.76 11.48 3.05
C LEU A 232 -0.85 11.44 1.81
N ASN A 233 -0.33 10.26 1.47
CA ASN A 233 0.51 10.08 0.30
C ASN A 233 -0.22 10.43 -1.00
N ALA A 234 -1.47 9.98 -1.14
CA ALA A 234 -2.30 10.28 -2.29
C ALA A 234 -2.60 11.78 -2.40
N ALA A 235 -3.00 12.43 -1.29
CA ALA A 235 -3.28 13.86 -1.27
C ALA A 235 -2.04 14.73 -1.57
N LEU A 236 -0.86 14.37 -1.04
CA LEU A 236 0.40 15.06 -1.39
C LEU A 236 0.79 14.81 -2.85
N GLY A 237 0.48 13.62 -3.38
CA GLY A 237 0.67 13.25 -4.78
C GLY A 237 -0.17 14.11 -5.73
N GLU A 238 -1.43 14.40 -5.38
CA GLU A 238 -2.29 15.33 -6.13
C GLU A 238 -1.69 16.75 -6.20
N LEU A 239 -0.94 17.17 -5.17
CA LEU A 239 -0.19 18.44 -5.15
C LEU A 239 1.18 18.36 -5.84
N GLY A 240 1.57 17.19 -6.35
CA GLY A 240 2.87 16.99 -6.99
C GLY A 240 4.07 17.13 -6.04
N LEU A 241 3.85 16.94 -4.73
CA LEU A 241 4.92 16.95 -3.73
C LEU A 241 5.66 15.60 -3.73
N PRO A 242 7.01 15.60 -3.75
CA PRO A 242 7.77 14.36 -3.76
C PRO A 242 7.65 13.64 -2.42
N THR A 243 7.03 12.46 -2.40
CA THR A 243 6.90 11.64 -1.19
C THR A 243 7.74 10.37 -1.26
N ARG A 244 8.11 9.84 -0.10
CA ARG A 244 8.70 8.51 0.10
C ARG A 244 7.93 7.78 1.20
N MET A 245 7.02 6.91 0.79
CA MET A 245 6.19 6.08 1.66
C MET A 245 6.93 4.81 2.07
N PHE A 246 7.18 4.62 3.36
CA PHE A 246 7.80 3.41 3.92
C PHE A 246 6.81 2.41 4.53
N GLY A 247 5.57 2.85 4.77
CA GLY A 247 4.50 1.97 5.24
C GLY A 247 4.63 1.59 6.72
N ALA A 248 4.15 0.38 7.04
CA ALA A 248 3.99 -0.14 8.40
C ALA A 248 5.33 -0.46 9.10
N ALA A 249 5.32 -0.31 10.43
CA ALA A 249 6.30 -0.85 11.37
C ALA A 249 7.76 -0.66 10.96
N VAL A 250 8.12 0.57 10.59
CA VAL A 250 9.48 0.89 10.16
C VAL A 250 10.40 0.83 11.39
N PRO A 251 11.47 0.00 11.39
CA PRO A 251 12.42 -0.02 12.49
C PRO A 251 13.10 1.35 12.66
N GLY A 252 13.34 1.77 13.90
CA GLY A 252 13.88 3.10 14.19
C GLY A 252 15.23 3.37 13.52
N GLU A 253 16.16 2.42 13.56
CA GLU A 253 17.46 2.53 12.90
C GLU A 253 17.35 2.66 11.37
N ALA A 254 16.45 1.88 10.77
CA ALA A 254 16.20 1.94 9.32
C ALA A 254 15.61 3.29 8.92
N LEU A 255 14.71 3.85 9.75
CA LEU A 255 14.15 5.18 9.54
C LEU A 255 15.25 6.25 9.63
N THR A 256 16.09 6.24 10.66
CA THR A 256 17.20 7.19 10.82
C THR A 256 18.15 7.13 9.62
N ALA A 257 18.58 5.93 9.22
CA ALA A 257 19.47 5.75 8.08
C ALA A 257 18.83 6.25 6.77
N ALA A 258 17.53 6.04 6.59
CA ALA A 258 16.81 6.53 5.43
C ALA A 258 16.72 8.06 5.42
N VAL A 259 16.47 8.70 6.56
CA VAL A 259 16.45 10.17 6.70
C VAL A 259 17.82 10.77 6.37
N GLN A 260 18.91 10.19 6.88
CA GLN A 260 20.28 10.65 6.57
C GLN A 260 20.59 10.55 5.07
N ARG A 261 20.13 9.48 4.41
CA ARG A 261 20.39 9.23 2.99
C ARG A 261 19.52 10.09 2.06
N LEU A 262 18.25 10.30 2.42
CA LEU A 262 17.30 11.02 1.57
C LEU A 262 17.34 12.53 1.78
N GLY A 263 17.80 12.99 2.95
CA GLY A 263 17.78 14.39 3.33
C GLY A 263 16.40 15.06 3.20
N PRO A 264 15.33 14.49 3.81
CA PRO A 264 13.96 14.92 3.58
C PRO A 264 13.66 16.30 4.18
N THR A 265 12.75 17.04 3.55
CA THR A 265 12.24 18.31 4.11
C THR A 265 11.39 18.07 5.36
N ALA A 266 10.59 17.01 5.34
CA ALA A 266 9.73 16.63 6.44
C ALA A 266 9.64 15.10 6.61
N VAL A 267 9.39 14.67 7.84
CA VAL A 267 9.08 13.29 8.19
C VAL A 267 7.74 13.27 8.94
N PHE A 268 6.78 12.52 8.40
CA PHE A 268 5.49 12.32 9.05
C PHE A 268 5.43 10.93 9.68
N LEU A 269 5.25 10.88 11.00
CA LEU A 269 5.24 9.65 11.79
C LEU A 269 3.83 9.30 12.27
N TRP A 270 3.31 8.17 11.82
CA TRP A 270 1.99 7.69 12.23
C TRP A 270 2.07 6.74 13.44
N ALA A 271 1.18 6.96 14.43
CA ALA A 271 0.87 6.00 15.49
C ALA A 271 -0.64 5.99 15.78
N GLN A 272 -1.26 4.81 15.66
CA GLN A 272 -2.66 4.58 15.99
C GLN A 272 -2.85 4.43 17.50
N ALA A 273 -1.98 3.68 18.17
CA ALA A 273 -2.08 3.38 19.59
C ALA A 273 -1.01 4.11 20.41
N ARG A 274 -1.31 4.43 21.67
CA ARG A 274 -0.33 5.02 22.58
C ARG A 274 0.86 4.09 22.84
N SER A 275 0.64 2.78 22.78
CA SER A 275 1.69 1.77 22.95
C SER A 275 2.72 1.76 21.83
N THR A 276 2.35 2.20 20.61
CA THR A 276 3.27 2.28 19.48
C THR A 276 3.93 3.66 19.37
N ALA A 277 3.34 4.69 19.96
CA ALA A 277 3.86 6.06 19.96
C ALA A 277 5.21 6.18 20.68
N ASN A 278 6.30 6.25 19.90
CA ASN A 278 7.66 6.29 20.40
C ASN A 278 8.25 7.71 20.28
N LEU A 279 8.04 8.53 21.31
CA LEU A 279 8.52 9.92 21.34
C LEU A 279 10.06 10.04 21.31
N PRO A 280 10.85 9.20 22.02
CA PRO A 280 12.30 9.18 21.87
C PRO A 280 12.77 9.00 20.43
N LEU A 281 12.14 8.09 19.67
CA LEU A 281 12.44 7.91 18.25
C LEU A 281 12.12 9.17 17.44
N ALA A 282 10.96 9.77 17.65
CA ALA A 282 10.59 11.00 16.95
C ALA A 282 11.60 12.13 17.21
N ARG A 283 12.03 12.30 18.46
CA ARG A 283 13.06 13.29 18.85
C ARG A 283 14.41 13.00 18.20
N HIS A 284 14.80 11.72 18.16
CA HIS A 284 16.03 11.30 17.51
C HIS A 284 16.01 11.59 15.99
N VAL A 285 14.89 11.32 15.32
CA VAL A 285 14.70 11.66 13.90
C VAL A 285 14.75 13.18 13.69
N ALA A 286 14.10 13.97 14.54
CA ALA A 286 14.13 15.43 14.48
C ALA A 286 15.54 16.00 14.72
N ALA A 287 16.35 15.35 15.56
CA ALA A 287 17.73 15.69 15.83
C ALA A 287 18.71 15.24 14.72
N THR A 288 18.26 14.44 13.76
CA THR A 288 19.10 13.96 12.66
C THR A 288 19.51 15.14 11.78
N ARG A 289 20.79 15.16 11.38
CA ARG A 289 21.38 16.22 10.53
C ARG A 289 22.09 15.59 9.34
N TRP A 290 22.00 16.24 8.20
CA TRP A 290 22.77 15.89 6.99
C TRP A 290 23.28 17.15 6.31
N GLY A 291 24.22 16.97 5.37
CA GLY A 291 24.88 18.06 4.66
C GLY A 291 26.22 18.48 5.27
N VAL A 292 26.89 19.44 4.62
CA VAL A 292 28.22 19.91 5.01
C VAL A 292 28.19 20.75 6.28
N LYS A 293 29.33 20.81 7.01
CA LYS A 293 29.48 21.62 8.21
C LYS A 293 29.19 23.10 7.86
N GLY A 294 28.24 23.73 8.55
CA GLY A 294 27.79 25.10 8.28
C GLY A 294 26.51 25.23 7.45
N ALA A 295 26.09 24.18 6.73
CA ALA A 295 24.85 24.14 5.96
C ALA A 295 24.02 22.88 6.27
N ARG A 296 24.12 22.40 7.52
CA ARG A 296 23.40 21.19 7.95
C ARG A 296 21.90 21.44 7.97
N ARG A 297 21.17 20.55 7.32
CA ARG A 297 19.70 20.55 7.32
C ARG A 297 19.17 19.53 8.33
N GLN A 298 17.94 19.76 8.77
CA GLN A 298 17.18 18.89 9.65
C GLN A 298 15.76 18.74 9.12
N PRO A 299 15.08 17.62 9.39
CA PRO A 299 13.72 17.43 8.92
C PRO A 299 12.75 18.11 9.89
N VAL A 300 11.66 18.65 9.36
CA VAL A 300 10.48 18.94 10.20
C VAL A 300 9.78 17.63 10.49
N VAL A 301 9.74 17.22 11.76
CA VAL A 301 9.03 15.99 12.17
C VAL A 301 7.62 16.34 12.60
N MET A 302 6.63 15.71 11.97
CA MET A 302 5.22 15.85 12.30
C MET A 302 4.66 14.52 12.81
N LEU A 303 3.80 14.59 13.82
CA LEU A 303 3.23 13.41 14.48
C LEU A 303 1.76 13.28 14.12
N GLY A 304 1.40 12.16 13.49
CA GLY A 304 0.04 11.85 13.05
C GLY A 304 -0.58 10.71 13.84
N GLY A 305 -1.85 10.88 14.20
CA GLY A 305 -2.67 9.81 14.76
C GLY A 305 -2.95 9.90 16.26
N PRO A 306 -3.93 9.11 16.74
CA PRO A 306 -4.41 9.19 18.11
C PRO A 306 -3.41 8.66 19.14
N GLY A 307 -2.43 7.85 18.73
CA GLY A 307 -1.39 7.31 19.61
C GLY A 307 -0.53 8.39 20.27
N TRP A 308 -0.41 9.55 19.62
CA TRP A 308 0.36 10.68 20.12
C TRP A 308 -0.45 11.64 21.03
N SER A 309 -1.68 11.27 21.41
CA SER A 309 -2.52 12.09 22.28
C SER A 309 -1.89 12.25 23.67
N GLY A 310 -1.46 13.47 24.02
CA GLY A 310 -0.85 13.78 25.33
C GLY A 310 0.01 15.04 25.30
N SER A 311 0.44 15.50 26.49
CA SER A 311 1.27 16.70 26.65
C SER A 311 2.70 16.54 26.14
N ALA A 312 3.28 15.34 26.24
CA ALA A 312 4.66 15.07 25.87
C ALA A 312 4.95 15.26 24.36
N ALA A 313 3.94 15.18 23.50
CA ALA A 313 4.07 15.34 22.06
C ALA A 313 3.87 16.79 21.55
N ARG A 314 3.72 17.78 22.44
CA ARG A 314 3.50 19.19 22.06
C ARG A 314 4.71 19.88 21.44
N GLU A 315 5.89 19.27 21.55
CA GLU A 315 7.14 19.78 20.98
C GLU A 315 7.17 19.71 19.45
N MET A 316 6.28 18.92 18.83
CA MET A 316 6.26 18.69 17.38
C MET A 316 4.87 19.01 16.81
N PRO A 317 4.80 19.50 15.55
CA PRO A 317 3.53 19.71 14.88
C PRO A 317 2.68 18.44 14.86
N ARG A 318 1.41 18.58 15.25
CA ARG A 318 0.41 17.50 15.31
C ARG A 318 -0.85 17.92 14.53
N PRO A 319 -0.88 17.74 13.21
CA PRO A 319 -2.11 17.94 12.46
C PRO A 319 -3.18 16.95 12.96
N THR A 320 -4.39 17.47 13.16
CA THR A 320 -5.52 16.68 13.67
C THR A 320 -6.39 16.11 12.56
N ALA A 321 -6.38 16.75 11.38
CA ALA A 321 -7.03 16.27 10.17
C ALA A 321 -6.01 16.06 9.04
N LEU A 322 -6.38 15.23 8.05
CA LEU A 322 -5.53 15.03 6.87
C LEU A 322 -5.37 16.34 6.07
N LYS A 323 -6.38 17.22 6.05
CA LYS A 323 -6.27 18.54 5.40
C LYS A 323 -5.14 19.38 6.03
N ASP A 324 -5.13 19.50 7.35
CA ASP A 324 -4.10 20.23 8.08
C ASP A 324 -2.70 19.65 7.82
N ALA A 325 -2.59 18.32 7.76
CA ALA A 325 -1.33 17.64 7.48
C ALA A 325 -0.81 17.98 6.08
N VAL A 326 -1.69 17.99 5.08
CA VAL A 326 -1.35 18.35 3.71
C VAL A 326 -0.89 19.80 3.62
N GLU A 327 -1.60 20.73 4.25
CA GLU A 327 -1.26 22.16 4.26
C GLU A 327 0.11 22.42 4.92
N LEU A 328 0.37 21.82 6.09
CA LEU A 328 1.65 21.97 6.80
C LEU A 328 2.82 21.37 6.01
N LEU A 329 2.63 20.22 5.38
CA LEU A 329 3.69 19.56 4.60
C LEU A 329 3.96 20.29 3.28
N ALA A 330 2.93 20.86 2.65
CA ALA A 330 3.09 21.72 1.47
C ALA A 330 3.86 23.01 1.79
N ALA A 331 3.61 23.61 2.96
CA ALA A 331 4.36 24.77 3.43
C ALA A 331 5.84 24.42 3.71
N ALA A 332 6.10 23.26 4.33
CA ALA A 332 7.46 22.79 4.61
C ALA A 332 8.26 22.48 3.33
N GLY A 333 7.59 22.06 2.25
CA GLY A 333 8.21 21.81 0.95
C GLY A 333 8.56 23.08 0.16
N SER A 334 7.85 24.18 0.42
CA SER A 334 8.02 25.46 -0.29
C SER A 334 9.07 26.39 0.34
N GLY A 335 9.46 26.15 1.59
CA GLY A 335 10.32 27.04 2.39
C GLY A 335 11.82 26.74 2.36
N SER A 336 12.35 26.05 1.35
CA SER A 336 13.78 25.67 1.25
C SER A 336 14.55 26.40 0.16
#